data_AF-A0A1M3MW72-F1
#
_entry.id   AF-A0A1M3MW72-F1
#
_cell.length_a   1.000
_cell.length_b   1.000
_cell.length_c   1.000
_cell.angle_alpha   90.00
_cell.angle_beta   90.00
_cell.angle_gamma   90.00
#
_symmetry.space_group_name_H-M   'P 1'
#
loop_
_entity.id
_entity.type
_entity.pdbx_description
1 polymer ?
#
loop_
_entity_poly.entity_id
_entity_poly.type
_entity_poly.pdbx_seq_one_letter_code
_entity_poly.pdbx_strand_id
1 'polypeptide(L)'
;MVAVVAALGLLATGCAKEQEANVRLDVVFPSTAMAIASDDVKFIVYDDPEPGACQRIYLKHITNQTDLPPVVLSPPAVPVCDLAFGRPDPLVLPLGKHSILAIATRGADDLLVGCSDVAVSAEGNEVVVNLALPSATPVPALSSCATLRDFCDSRCQ
;
A
#
# COMPACT_ATOMS: atom_id res chain seq x y z
N MET A 1 13.73 51.41 42.89
CA MET A 1 13.29 50.01 42.68
C MET A 1 12.90 49.86 41.22
N VAL A 2 13.40 48.78 40.62
CA VAL A 2 13.36 48.44 39.20
C VAL A 2 12.00 47.86 38.83
N ALA A 3 11.48 48.16 37.64
CA ALA A 3 10.51 47.30 36.96
C ALA A 3 10.67 47.44 35.44
N VAL A 4 11.65 46.71 34.90
CA VAL A 4 11.72 46.36 33.47
C VAL A 4 10.73 45.21 33.27
N VAL A 5 9.58 45.48 32.65
CA VAL A 5 8.65 44.42 32.25
C VAL A 5 9.06 43.99 30.85
N ALA A 6 9.73 42.84 30.79
CA ALA A 6 10.13 42.17 29.56
C ALA A 6 8.89 41.79 28.73
N ALA A 7 8.85 42.24 27.49
CA ALA A 7 7.89 41.80 26.50
C ALA A 7 8.17 40.32 26.16
N LEU A 8 7.33 39.43 26.68
CA LEU A 8 7.28 38.02 26.30
C LEU A 8 6.77 37.93 24.85
N GLY A 9 7.70 37.82 23.90
CA GLY A 9 7.39 37.41 22.54
C GLY A 9 6.92 35.95 22.56
N LEU A 10 5.62 35.74 22.34
CA LEU A 10 5.10 34.42 22.02
C LEU A 10 5.65 33.99 20.66
N LEU A 11 6.68 33.16 20.66
CA LEU A 11 7.07 32.34 19.53
C LEU A 11 5.96 31.31 19.32
N ALA A 12 4.97 31.65 18.49
CA ALA A 12 4.07 30.67 17.92
C ALA A 12 4.89 29.74 17.02
N THR A 13 5.35 28.62 17.56
CA THR A 13 5.79 27.48 16.75
C THR A 13 4.56 26.90 16.06
N GLY A 14 4.14 27.56 14.98
CA GLY A 14 3.16 27.02 14.06
C GLY A 14 3.78 25.80 13.39
N CYS A 15 3.54 24.62 13.96
CA CYS A 15 3.67 23.38 13.20
C CYS A 15 2.68 23.49 12.04
N ALA A 16 3.17 23.88 10.87
CA ALA A 16 2.38 23.80 9.64
C ALA A 16 1.92 22.34 9.55
N LYS A 17 0.59 22.12 9.59
CA LYS A 17 0.04 20.79 9.45
C LYS A 17 0.47 20.28 8.08
N GLU A 18 1.18 19.15 8.06
CA GLU A 18 1.61 18.52 6.82
C GLU A 18 0.37 18.28 5.96
N GLN A 19 0.44 18.72 4.70
CA GLN A 19 -0.72 18.64 3.82
C GLN A 19 -0.90 17.18 3.41
N GLU A 20 -2.15 16.71 3.45
CA GLU A 20 -2.51 15.31 3.17
C GLU A 20 -3.46 15.25 1.98
N ALA A 21 -3.46 14.13 1.27
CA ALA A 21 -4.41 13.84 0.21
C ALA A 21 -4.97 12.42 0.31
N ASN A 22 -6.16 12.22 -0.24
CA ASN A 22 -6.74 10.90 -0.40
C ASN A 22 -6.10 10.20 -1.59
N VAL A 23 -5.67 8.96 -1.37
CA VAL A 23 -5.05 8.09 -2.35
C VAL A 23 -5.90 6.83 -2.47
N ARG A 24 -6.46 6.60 -3.66
CA ARG A 24 -7.16 5.36 -3.98
C ARG A 24 -6.14 4.33 -4.43
N LEU A 25 -6.20 3.14 -3.83
CA LEU A 25 -5.36 2.02 -4.20
C LEU A 25 -6.17 1.00 -4.98
N ASP A 26 -5.58 0.52 -6.06
CA ASP A 26 -6.06 -0.64 -6.82
C ASP A 26 -4.90 -1.61 -7.05
N VAL A 27 -5.23 -2.88 -7.24
CA VAL A 27 -4.25 -3.94 -7.49
C VAL A 27 -4.60 -4.75 -8.73
N VAL A 28 -3.58 -5.02 -9.54
CA VAL A 28 -3.72 -5.87 -10.71
C VAL A 28 -3.06 -7.20 -10.43
N PHE A 29 -3.88 -8.25 -10.36
CA PHE A 29 -3.41 -9.63 -10.27
C PHE A 29 -2.93 -10.12 -11.64
N PRO A 30 -1.90 -10.98 -11.70
CA PRO A 30 -1.37 -11.50 -12.96
C PRO A 30 -2.33 -12.49 -13.64
N SER A 31 -3.30 -13.05 -12.90
CA SER A 31 -4.41 -13.84 -13.46
C SER A 31 -5.58 -13.94 -12.49
N THR A 32 -6.76 -14.31 -13.00
CA THR A 32 -7.94 -14.61 -12.16
C THR A 32 -7.66 -15.72 -11.15
N ALA A 33 -6.92 -16.76 -11.54
CA ALA A 33 -6.56 -17.85 -10.64
C ALA A 33 -5.67 -17.38 -9.48
N MET A 34 -4.76 -16.42 -9.73
CA MET A 34 -3.94 -15.81 -8.67
C MET A 34 -4.76 -14.90 -7.76
N ALA A 35 -5.76 -14.21 -8.29
CA ALA A 35 -6.66 -13.39 -7.49
C ALA A 35 -7.53 -14.25 -6.56
N ILE A 36 -8.16 -15.30 -7.09
CA ILE A 36 -8.97 -16.27 -6.32
C ILE A 36 -8.13 -16.99 -5.26
N ALA A 37 -6.86 -17.19 -5.57
CA ALA A 37 -5.91 -17.85 -4.69
C ALA A 37 -5.53 -17.03 -3.46
N SER A 38 -5.73 -15.71 -3.47
CA SER A 38 -5.36 -14.80 -2.40
C SER A 38 -6.56 -14.54 -1.48
N ASP A 39 -6.31 -14.54 -0.18
CA ASP A 39 -7.33 -14.26 0.84
C ASP A 39 -7.44 -12.75 1.07
N ASP A 40 -6.30 -12.10 1.30
CA ASP A 40 -6.18 -10.68 1.65
C ASP A 40 -5.08 -10.00 0.85
N VAL A 41 -5.13 -8.66 0.80
CA VAL A 41 -4.03 -7.81 0.35
C VAL A 41 -3.66 -6.84 1.45
N LYS A 42 -2.38 -6.84 1.81
CA LYS A 42 -1.77 -5.90 2.74
C LYS A 42 -1.09 -4.79 1.93
N PHE A 43 -1.30 -3.56 2.34
CA PHE A 43 -0.59 -2.41 1.80
C PHE A 43 0.37 -1.88 2.85
N ILE A 44 1.60 -1.55 2.45
CA ILE A 44 2.58 -0.90 3.31
C ILE A 44 3.16 0.28 2.53
N VAL A 45 3.06 1.47 3.10
CA VAL A 45 3.53 2.71 2.51
C VAL A 45 4.85 3.10 3.16
N TYR A 46 5.86 3.30 2.32
CA TYR A 46 7.21 3.68 2.71
C TYR A 46 7.53 5.08 2.19
N ASP A 47 8.31 5.81 2.98
CA ASP A 47 8.98 7.02 2.52
C ASP A 47 10.43 6.67 2.19
N ASP A 48 10.76 6.72 0.90
CA ASP A 48 12.12 6.52 0.42
C ASP A 48 12.40 7.51 -0.72
N PRO A 49 13.25 8.52 -0.48
CA PRO A 49 13.52 9.57 -1.46
C PRO A 49 14.43 9.10 -2.61
N GLU A 50 15.02 7.90 -2.52
CA GLU A 50 15.98 7.39 -3.49
C GLU A 50 15.30 6.93 -4.79
N PRO A 51 15.91 7.16 -5.97
CA PRO A 51 15.40 6.64 -7.23
C PRO A 51 15.39 5.09 -7.21
N GLY A 52 14.28 4.49 -7.66
CA GLY A 52 14.12 3.03 -7.65
C GLY A 52 13.82 2.45 -6.26
N ALA A 53 13.35 3.28 -5.32
CA ALA A 53 12.86 2.89 -4.00
C ALA A 53 11.97 1.65 -4.05
N CYS A 54 10.97 1.65 -4.91
CA CYS A 54 10.03 0.56 -5.00
C CYS A 54 10.67 -0.79 -5.38
N GLN A 55 11.58 -0.80 -6.38
CA GLN A 55 12.29 -2.02 -6.77
C GLN A 55 13.17 -2.54 -5.62
N ARG A 56 13.83 -1.63 -4.88
CA ARG A 56 14.64 -1.97 -3.71
C ARG A 56 13.78 -2.55 -2.58
N ILE A 57 12.65 -1.92 -2.25
CA ILE A 57 11.71 -2.38 -1.23
C ILE A 57 11.16 -3.75 -1.60
N TYR A 58 10.72 -3.92 -2.85
CA TYR A 58 10.27 -5.20 -3.38
C TYR A 58 11.34 -6.29 -3.18
N LEU A 59 12.58 -6.04 -3.62
CA LEU A 59 13.68 -7.00 -3.50
C LEU A 59 14.00 -7.32 -2.03
N LYS A 60 14.06 -6.31 -1.17
CA LYS A 60 14.32 -6.49 0.28
C LYS A 60 13.23 -7.32 0.94
N HIS A 61 11.97 -7.05 0.61
CA HIS A 61 10.83 -7.81 1.11
C HIS A 61 10.90 -9.27 0.71
N ILE A 62 11.04 -9.57 -0.59
CA ILE A 62 11.06 -10.97 -1.07
C ILE A 62 12.32 -11.74 -0.66
N THR A 63 13.38 -11.05 -0.24
CA THR A 63 14.62 -11.67 0.29
C THR A 63 14.71 -11.64 1.82
N ASN A 64 13.63 -11.24 2.51
CA ASN A 64 13.55 -11.15 3.97
C ASN A 64 14.66 -10.28 4.60
N GLN A 65 15.07 -9.21 3.92
CA GLN A 65 15.99 -8.23 4.50
C GLN A 65 15.25 -7.31 5.47
N THR A 66 15.90 -6.99 6.59
CA THR A 66 15.30 -6.19 7.68
C THR A 66 15.55 -4.70 7.55
N ASP A 67 16.36 -4.26 6.59
CA ASP A 67 16.76 -2.87 6.38
C ASP A 67 15.78 -2.13 5.44
N LEU A 68 14.47 -2.34 5.66
CA LEU A 68 13.43 -1.64 4.91
C LEU A 68 13.38 -0.14 5.31
N PRO A 69 12.97 0.75 4.39
CA PRO A 69 12.78 2.16 4.70
C PRO A 69 11.72 2.36 5.81
N PRO A 70 11.64 3.58 6.38
CA PRO A 70 10.61 3.91 7.35
C PRO A 70 9.20 3.70 6.78
N VAL A 71 8.35 3.02 7.56
CA VAL A 71 6.93 2.85 7.25
C VAL A 71 6.19 4.14 7.63
N VAL A 72 5.52 4.75 6.65
CA VAL A 72 4.64 5.90 6.84
C VAL A 72 3.27 5.43 7.32
N LEU A 73 2.74 4.40 6.66
CA LEU A 73 1.40 3.90 6.90
C LEU A 73 1.35 2.40 6.61
N SER A 74 0.66 1.66 7.47
CA SER A 74 0.38 0.23 7.30
C SER A 74 -1.09 0.00 7.65
N PRO A 75 -2.02 0.21 6.69
CA PRO A 75 -3.44 -0.05 6.92
C PRO A 75 -3.70 -1.54 7.18
N PRO A 76 -4.86 -1.89 7.77
CA PRO A 76 -5.31 -3.28 7.88
C PRO A 76 -5.34 -3.98 6.52
N ALA A 77 -5.16 -5.31 6.54
CA ALA A 77 -5.32 -6.12 5.35
C ALA A 77 -6.75 -6.03 4.82
N VAL A 78 -6.90 -5.96 3.50
CA VAL A 78 -8.19 -5.88 2.82
C VAL A 78 -8.49 -7.22 2.16
N PRO A 79 -9.65 -7.84 2.42
CA PRO A 79 -10.05 -9.06 1.73
C PRO A 79 -10.08 -8.86 0.21
N VAL A 80 -9.58 -9.83 -0.55
CA VAL A 80 -9.51 -9.73 -2.02
C VAL A 80 -10.90 -9.51 -2.64
N CYS A 81 -11.93 -10.10 -2.04
CA CYS A 81 -13.29 -9.87 -2.49
C CYS A 81 -13.76 -8.43 -2.29
N ASP A 82 -13.34 -7.72 -1.25
CA ASP A 82 -13.69 -6.31 -1.06
C ASP A 82 -12.97 -5.40 -2.06
N LEU A 83 -11.73 -5.75 -2.44
CA LEU A 83 -11.01 -5.09 -3.53
C LEU A 83 -11.75 -5.20 -4.86
N ALA A 84 -12.29 -6.37 -5.19
CA ALA A 84 -13.05 -6.61 -6.42
C ALA A 84 -14.29 -5.72 -6.59
N PHE A 85 -14.81 -5.17 -5.48
CA PHE A 85 -15.96 -4.29 -5.47
C PHE A 85 -15.60 -2.80 -5.30
N GLY A 86 -14.32 -2.43 -5.37
CA GLY A 86 -13.86 -1.05 -5.19
C GLY A 86 -14.17 -0.51 -3.80
N ARG A 87 -14.15 -1.38 -2.79
CA ARG A 87 -14.50 -1.04 -1.40
C ARG A 87 -13.34 -0.61 -0.48
N PRO A 88 -12.04 -0.69 -0.80
CA PRO A 88 -11.06 -0.19 0.16
C PRO A 88 -11.25 1.31 0.36
N ASP A 89 -11.26 1.73 1.61
CA ASP A 89 -11.26 3.15 1.94
C ASP A 89 -9.99 3.81 1.36
N PRO A 90 -10.09 5.04 0.83
CA PRO A 90 -8.90 5.77 0.39
C PRO A 90 -7.91 5.93 1.54
N LEU A 91 -6.62 5.79 1.24
CA LEU A 91 -5.57 6.08 2.20
C LEU A 91 -5.35 7.59 2.29
N VAL A 92 -5.22 8.11 3.51
CA VAL A 92 -4.81 9.50 3.74
C VAL A 92 -3.29 9.51 3.85
N LEU A 93 -2.61 10.09 2.87
CA LEU A 93 -1.15 10.15 2.81
C LEU A 93 -0.65 11.60 2.75
N PRO A 94 0.50 11.91 3.36
CA PRO A 94 1.16 13.20 3.18
C PRO A 94 1.48 13.48 1.71
N LEU A 95 1.48 14.75 1.31
CA LEU A 95 1.99 15.14 0.00
C LEU A 95 3.47 14.80 -0.11
N GLY A 96 3.89 14.26 -1.25
CA GLY A 96 5.27 13.82 -1.44
C GLY A 96 5.38 12.56 -2.28
N LYS A 97 6.60 12.02 -2.35
CA LYS A 97 6.85 10.75 -3.02
C LYS A 97 6.74 9.63 -1.98
N HIS A 98 5.99 8.59 -2.31
CA HIS A 98 5.83 7.41 -1.47
C HIS A 98 5.98 6.16 -2.32
N SER A 99 6.47 5.09 -1.72
CA SER A 99 6.49 3.75 -2.33
C SER A 99 5.48 2.87 -1.63
N ILE A 100 4.53 2.31 -2.38
CA ILE A 100 3.48 1.46 -1.85
C ILE A 100 3.79 0.02 -2.23
N LEU A 101 4.04 -0.80 -1.22
CA LEU A 101 4.18 -2.25 -1.34
C LEU A 101 2.80 -2.89 -1.12
N ALA A 102 2.32 -3.66 -2.10
CA ALA A 102 1.12 -4.47 -1.98
C ALA A 102 1.49 -5.96 -1.92
N ILE A 103 0.97 -6.66 -0.92
CA ILE A 103 1.27 -8.07 -0.66
C ILE A 103 -0.06 -8.82 -0.62
N ALA A 104 -0.31 -9.66 -1.62
CA ALA A 104 -1.44 -10.57 -1.56
C ALA A 104 -1.04 -11.84 -0.81
N THR A 105 -1.79 -12.18 0.23
CA THR A 105 -1.48 -13.29 1.13
C THR A 105 -2.46 -14.44 0.96
N ARG A 106 -1.99 -15.65 1.28
CA ARG A 106 -2.83 -16.82 1.50
C ARG A 106 -2.52 -17.36 2.89
N GLY A 107 -3.47 -17.26 3.81
CA GLY A 107 -3.22 -17.49 5.23
C GLY A 107 -2.08 -16.59 5.75
N ALA A 108 -0.97 -17.20 6.17
CA ALA A 108 0.19 -16.49 6.68
C ALA A 108 1.28 -16.24 5.62
N ASP A 109 1.12 -16.80 4.42
CA ASP A 109 2.16 -16.78 3.38
C ASP A 109 1.94 -15.63 2.38
N ASP A 110 3.03 -14.98 2.00
CA ASP A 110 3.05 -13.98 0.93
C ASP A 110 2.99 -14.70 -0.42
N LEU A 111 1.87 -14.61 -1.11
CA LEU A 111 1.65 -15.28 -2.39
C LEU A 111 2.13 -14.41 -3.55
N LEU A 112 1.76 -13.14 -3.55
CA LEU A 112 2.13 -12.18 -4.59
C LEU A 112 2.61 -10.90 -3.92
N VAL A 113 3.61 -10.29 -4.53
CA VAL A 113 4.14 -9.01 -4.08
C VAL A 113 4.23 -8.10 -5.29
N GLY A 114 3.81 -6.86 -5.12
CA GLY A 114 3.95 -5.80 -6.10
C GLY A 114 4.31 -4.53 -5.39
N CYS A 115 4.91 -3.60 -6.12
CA CYS A 115 5.19 -2.30 -5.57
C CYS A 115 4.98 -1.22 -6.64
N SER A 116 4.56 -0.02 -6.21
CA SER A 116 4.40 1.15 -7.07
C SER A 116 4.90 2.42 -6.37
N ASP A 117 5.63 3.25 -7.10
CA ASP A 117 6.02 4.60 -6.65
C ASP A 117 4.90 5.60 -7.02
N VAL A 118 4.47 6.40 -6.06
CA VAL A 118 3.45 7.44 -6.25
C VAL A 118 3.99 8.81 -5.84
N ALA A 119 3.68 9.82 -6.63
CA ALA A 119 3.82 11.21 -6.22
C ALA A 119 2.44 11.74 -5.79
N VAL A 120 2.20 11.76 -4.48
CA VAL A 120 0.95 12.22 -3.87
C VAL A 120 0.87 13.74 -3.98
N SER A 121 -0.14 14.21 -4.68
CA SER A 121 -0.45 15.63 -4.88
C SER A 121 -1.82 15.99 -4.27
N ALA A 122 -2.13 17.29 -4.19
CA ALA A 122 -3.42 17.75 -3.66
C ALA A 122 -4.61 17.40 -4.58
N GLU A 123 -4.36 17.05 -5.84
CA GLU A 123 -5.34 16.56 -6.78
C GLU A 123 -5.43 15.03 -6.63
N GLY A 124 -6.65 14.49 -6.58
CA GLY A 124 -6.89 13.09 -6.19
C GLY A 124 -5.95 12.10 -6.87
N ASN A 125 -5.36 11.21 -6.08
CA ASN A 125 -4.34 10.27 -6.56
C ASN A 125 -4.92 8.87 -6.63
N GLU A 126 -4.77 8.21 -7.77
CA GLU A 126 -5.10 6.80 -7.96
C GLU A 126 -3.81 6.04 -8.25
N VAL A 127 -3.57 4.98 -7.50
CA VAL A 127 -2.36 4.16 -7.62
C VAL A 127 -2.76 2.74 -7.92
N VAL A 128 -2.27 2.24 -9.05
CA VAL A 128 -2.39 0.84 -9.43
C VAL A 128 -1.08 0.13 -9.11
N VAL A 129 -1.16 -0.95 -8.32
CA VAL A 129 -0.01 -1.80 -8.00
C VAL A 129 -0.14 -3.13 -8.75
N ASN A 130 0.82 -3.42 -9.63
CA ASN A 130 0.86 -4.70 -10.34
C ASN A 130 1.53 -5.76 -9.46
N LEU A 131 0.79 -6.81 -9.13
CA LEU A 131 1.26 -7.92 -8.31
C LEU A 131 1.96 -8.97 -9.19
N ALA A 132 3.04 -9.54 -8.66
CA ALA A 132 3.76 -10.63 -9.30
C ALA A 132 4.12 -11.72 -8.29
N LEU A 133 4.40 -12.93 -8.78
CA LEU A 133 4.93 -14.00 -7.94
C LEU A 133 6.34 -13.62 -7.48
N PRO A 134 6.62 -13.59 -6.17
CA PRO A 134 7.99 -13.62 -5.70
C PRO A 134 8.61 -14.94 -6.19
N SER A 135 9.85 -14.88 -6.68
CA SER A 135 10.53 -16.01 -7.31
C SER A 135 10.42 -17.29 -6.47
N ALA A 136 10.06 -18.41 -7.09
CA ALA A 136 9.88 -19.76 -6.49
C ALA A 136 8.53 -20.09 -5.82
N THR A 137 7.53 -19.20 -5.82
CA THR A 137 6.19 -19.55 -5.32
C THR A 137 5.43 -20.45 -6.31
N PRO A 138 4.86 -21.59 -5.86
CA PRO A 138 4.04 -22.45 -6.72
C PRO A 138 2.86 -21.69 -7.28
N VAL A 139 2.57 -21.86 -8.57
CA VAL A 139 1.37 -21.31 -9.20
C VAL A 139 0.14 -22.07 -8.66
N PRO A 140 -0.84 -21.40 -8.02
CA PRO A 140 -2.13 -21.97 -7.67
C PRO A 140 -2.77 -22.80 -8.78
N ALA A 141 -3.50 -23.84 -8.38
CA ALA A 141 -4.33 -24.61 -9.29
C ALA A 141 -5.35 -23.69 -10.00
N LEU A 142 -5.67 -24.03 -11.25
CA LEU A 142 -6.65 -23.28 -12.03
C LEU A 142 -8.03 -23.41 -11.38
N SER A 143 -8.67 -22.28 -11.10
CA SER A 143 -10.08 -22.25 -10.68
C SER A 143 -10.99 -22.48 -11.89
N SER A 144 -12.16 -23.06 -11.64
CA SER A 144 -13.24 -23.18 -12.63
C SER A 144 -13.93 -21.84 -12.90
N CYS A 145 -13.70 -20.83 -12.05
CA CYS A 145 -14.29 -19.50 -12.13
C CYS A 145 -13.74 -18.67 -13.28
N ALA A 146 -14.65 -18.04 -14.04
CA ALA A 146 -14.28 -17.11 -15.11
C ALA A 146 -13.77 -15.77 -14.58
N THR A 147 -14.31 -15.29 -13.45
CA THR A 147 -13.94 -14.01 -12.84
C THR A 147 -13.78 -14.12 -11.33
N LEU A 148 -13.00 -13.21 -10.75
CA LEU A 148 -12.88 -13.09 -9.29
C LEU A 148 -14.23 -12.77 -8.64
N ARG A 149 -15.06 -11.98 -9.33
CA ARG A 149 -16.40 -11.63 -8.85
C ARG A 149 -17.32 -12.83 -8.74
N ASP A 150 -17.29 -13.75 -9.70
CA ASP A 150 -18.08 -14.98 -9.64
C ASP A 150 -17.68 -15.86 -8.45
N PHE A 151 -16.37 -15.91 -8.16
CA PHE A 151 -15.85 -16.57 -6.96
C PHE A 151 -16.36 -15.90 -5.67
N CYS A 152 -16.23 -14.58 -5.57
CA CYS A 152 -16.68 -13.82 -4.40
C CYS A 152 -18.20 -13.85 -4.18
N ASP A 153 -18.98 -13.92 -5.27
CA ASP A 153 -20.43 -14.09 -5.23
C ASP A 153 -20.84 -15.57 -5.00
N SER A 154 -19.88 -16.48 -4.75
CA SER A 154 -20.10 -17.92 -4.56
C SER A 154 -20.84 -18.62 -5.72
N ARG A 155 -20.65 -18.12 -6.95
CA ARG A 155 -21.28 -18.69 -8.17
C ARG A 155 -20.48 -19.85 -8.77
N CYS A 156 -19.23 -20.03 -8.34
CA CYS A 156 -18.31 -21.08 -8.78
C CYS A 156 -17.29 -21.38 -7.66
N GLN A 157 -16.63 -22.54 -7.74
CA GLN A 157 -15.56 -22.99 -6.81
C GLN A 157 -14.42 -23.64 -7.60
#